data_AF-A0A8J9UV01-F1
#
_entry.id   AF-A0A8J9UV01-F1
#
_cell.length_a   1.000
_cell.length_b   1.000
_cell.length_c   1.000
_cell.angle_alpha   90.00
_cell.angle_beta   90.00
_cell.angle_gamma   90.00
#
_symmetry.space_group_name_H-M   'P 1'
#
loop_
_entity.id
_entity.type
_entity.pdbx_description
1 polymer ?
#
loop_
_entity_poly.entity_id
_entity_poly.type
_entity_poly.pdbx_seq_one_letter_code
_entity_poly.pdbx_strand_id
1 'polypeptide(L)' 'MARYVLSQYRKYQVTDQQLCKAADEMHFKAKTYADYLHFTRKYKEINAEFKGQGERSMQETARMVGFKLPHDPK' A
#
# COMPACT_ATOMS: atom_id res chain seq x y z
N MET A 1 4.31 6.43 -13.94
CA MET A 1 4.10 4.97 -14.07
C MET A 1 2.72 4.60 -14.64
N ALA A 2 1.59 5.01 -14.05
CA ALA A 2 0.26 4.68 -14.61
C ALA A 2 0.05 5.05 -16.09
N ARG A 3 0.53 6.24 -16.51
CA ARG A 3 0.48 6.68 -17.93
C ARG A 3 1.25 5.73 -18.87
N TYR A 4 2.37 5.19 -18.41
CA TYR A 4 3.18 4.25 -19.18
C TYR A 4 2.44 2.93 -19.38
N VAL A 5 1.87 2.36 -18.32
CA VAL A 5 1.07 1.12 -18.40
C VAL A 5 -0.11 1.28 -19.37
N LEU A 6 -0.81 2.42 -19.30
CA LEU A 6 -1.91 2.71 -20.23
C LEU A 6 -1.45 2.86 -21.69
N SER A 7 -0.29 3.48 -21.93
CA SER A 7 0.26 3.60 -23.29
C SER A 7 0.66 2.25 -23.88
N GLN A 8 1.26 1.36 -23.08
CA GLN A 8 1.63 0.02 -23.52
C GLN A 8 0.37 -0.81 -23.80
N TYR A 9 -0.62 -0.75 -22.91
CA TYR A 9 -1.89 -1.46 -23.09
C TYR A 9 -2.56 -1.13 -24.43
N ARG A 10 -2.66 0.16 -24.77
CA ARG A 10 -3.23 0.60 -26.05
C ARG A 10 -2.42 0.13 -27.25
N LYS A 11 -1.09 0.06 -27.14
CA LYS A 11 -0.20 -0.40 -28.21
C LYS A 11 -0.43 -1.88 -28.56
N TYR A 12 -0.67 -2.71 -27.55
CA TYR A 12 -0.89 -4.15 -27.74
C TYR A 12 -2.35 -4.54 -28.02
N GLN A 13 -3.28 -3.58 -28.03
CA GLN A 13 -4.71 -3.82 -28.25
C GLN A 13 -5.09 -4.06 -29.73
N VAL A 14 -4.24 -3.69 -30.69
CA VAL A 14 -4.57 -3.65 -32.14
C VAL A 14 -3.69 -4.59 -32.98
N THR A 15 -2.82 -5.38 -32.35
CA THR A 15 -1.87 -6.25 -33.09
C THR A 15 -2.52 -7.57 -33.49
N ASP A 16 -2.88 -7.70 -34.77
CA ASP A 16 -3.52 -8.85 -35.45
C ASP A 16 -2.65 -10.12 -35.58
N GLN A 17 -1.69 -10.35 -34.69
CA GLN A 17 -1.01 -11.66 -34.68
C GLN A 17 -1.95 -12.71 -34.09
N GLN A 18 -2.20 -13.78 -34.86
CA GLN A 18 -2.95 -14.98 -34.45
C GLN A 18 -2.49 -15.39 -33.03
N LEU A 19 -3.31 -15.13 -32.02
CA LEU A 19 -3.00 -15.39 -30.59
C LEU A 19 -1.78 -14.59 -30.07
N CYS A 20 -1.87 -13.25 -30.10
CA CYS A 20 -0.82 -12.39 -29.55
C CYS A 20 -0.73 -12.55 -28.02
N LYS A 21 0.11 -13.49 -27.55
CA LYS A 21 0.48 -13.69 -26.14
C LYS A 21 0.84 -12.37 -25.43
N ALA A 22 1.39 -11.41 -26.17
CA ALA A 22 1.73 -10.09 -25.65
C ALA A 22 0.50 -9.28 -25.20
N ALA A 23 -0.66 -9.42 -25.86
CA ALA A 23 -1.89 -8.79 -25.44
C ALA A 23 -2.37 -9.40 -24.10
N ASP A 24 -2.40 -10.72 -23.99
CA ASP A 24 -2.76 -11.42 -22.75
C ASP A 24 -1.82 -11.06 -21.59
N GLU A 25 -0.51 -11.04 -21.85
CA GLU A 25 0.48 -10.59 -20.87
C GLU A 25 0.26 -9.13 -20.46
N MET A 26 -0.14 -8.27 -21.39
CA MET A 26 -0.40 -6.87 -21.12
C MET A 26 -1.71 -6.68 -20.32
N HIS A 27 -2.74 -7.47 -20.61
CA HIS A 27 -3.97 -7.53 -19.81
C HIS A 27 -3.67 -7.98 -18.37
N PHE A 28 -2.89 -9.05 -18.21
CA PHE A 28 -2.46 -9.52 -16.90
C PHE A 28 -1.69 -8.43 -16.14
N LYS A 29 -0.67 -7.82 -16.77
CA LYS A 29 0.11 -6.73 -16.17
C LYS A 29 -0.75 -5.52 -15.78
N ALA A 30 -1.66 -5.11 -16.66
CA ALA A 30 -2.56 -3.99 -16.40
C ALA A 30 -3.50 -4.27 -15.22
N LYS A 31 -4.06 -5.49 -15.16
CA LYS A 31 -4.90 -5.96 -14.05
C LYS A 31 -4.11 -6.00 -12.73
N THR A 32 -2.93 -6.63 -12.72
CA THR A 32 -2.07 -6.68 -11.54
C THR A 32 -1.73 -5.29 -11.03
N TYR A 33 -1.45 -4.33 -11.91
CA TYR A 33 -1.17 -2.96 -11.49
C TYR A 33 -2.41 -2.24 -10.93
N ALA A 34 -3.59 -2.46 -11.53
CA ALA A 34 -4.85 -1.93 -11.01
C ALA A 34 -5.15 -2.49 -9.61
N ASP A 35 -5.01 -3.81 -9.44
CA ASP A 35 -5.20 -4.49 -8.16
C ASP A 35 -4.20 -3.97 -7.12
N TYR A 36 -2.92 -3.84 -7.49
CA TYR A 36 -1.88 -3.29 -6.62
C TYR A 36 -2.24 -1.89 -6.12
N LEU A 37 -2.68 -1.00 -7.02
CA LEU A 37 -3.10 0.36 -6.64
C LEU A 37 -4.34 0.33 -5.73
N HIS A 38 -5.32 -0.52 -6.03
CA HIS A 38 -6.52 -0.68 -5.21
C HIS A 38 -6.17 -1.13 -3.79
N PHE A 39 -5.44 -2.24 -3.67
CA PHE A 39 -5.06 -2.80 -2.37
C PHE A 39 -4.09 -1.90 -1.61
N THR A 40 -3.22 -1.14 -2.29
CA THR A 40 -2.35 -0.16 -1.61
C THR A 40 -3.17 0.95 -0.95
N ARG A 41 -4.25 1.42 -1.58
CA ARG A 41 -5.15 2.43 -1.00
C ARG A 41 -5.90 1.85 0.19
N LYS A 42 -6.49 0.67 0.04
CA LYS A 42 -7.19 -0.04 1.11
C LYS A 42 -6.28 -0.34 2.30
N TYR A 43 -5.04 -0.74 2.05
CA TYR A 43 -4.03 -0.94 3.09
C TYR A 43 -3.77 0.36 3.87
N LYS A 44 -3.69 1.51 3.20
CA LYS A 44 -3.52 2.81 3.89
C LYS A 44 -4.72 3.16 4.76
N GLU A 45 -5.94 2.86 4.32
CA GLU A 45 -7.15 3.06 5.11
C GLU A 45 -7.12 2.21 6.38
N ILE A 46 -6.90 0.90 6.23
CA ILE A 46 -6.80 -0.04 7.36
C ILE A 46 -5.66 0.36 8.30
N ASN A 47 -4.50 0.72 7.76
CA ASN A 47 -3.36 1.14 8.58
C ASN A 47 -3.62 2.47 9.28
N ALA A 48 -4.40 3.39 8.70
CA ALA A 48 -4.78 4.63 9.38
C ALA A 48 -5.74 4.36 10.55
N GLU A 49 -6.68 3.43 10.37
CA GLU A 49 -7.68 3.07 11.37
C GLU A 49 -7.10 2.22 12.51
N PHE A 50 -6.23 1.26 12.17
CA PHE A 50 -5.77 0.23 13.09
C PHE A 50 -4.30 0.29 13.45
N LYS A 51 -3.47 1.18 12.85
CA LYS A 51 -2.10 1.31 13.37
C LYS A 51 -2.17 1.79 14.81
N GLY A 52 -1.58 1.01 15.71
CA GLY A 52 -1.31 1.48 17.06
C GLY A 52 -0.42 2.73 17.02
N GLN A 53 -0.37 3.47 18.13
CA GLN A 53 0.50 4.65 18.33
C GLN A 53 2.02 4.30 18.32
N GLY A 54 2.40 3.10 17.88
CA GLY A 54 3.74 2.55 18.03
C GLY A 54 4.00 2.00 19.44
N GLU A 55 5.26 1.67 19.72
CA GLU A 55 5.70 1.47 21.10
C GLU A 55 5.58 2.79 21.86
N ARG A 56 4.78 2.78 22.93
CA ARG A 56 4.66 3.91 23.85
C ARG A 56 5.99 4.10 24.56
N SER A 57 6.35 5.36 24.79
CA SER A 57 7.54 5.67 25.58
C SER A 57 7.43 5.09 27.01
N MET A 58 8.57 4.85 27.64
CA MET A 58 8.61 4.42 29.05
C MET A 58 7.83 5.39 29.95
N GLN A 59 7.90 6.70 29.64
CA GLN A 59 7.23 7.76 30.38
C GLN A 59 5.70 7.68 30.25
N GLU A 60 5.19 7.49 29.04
CA GLU A 60 3.75 7.32 28.80
C GLU A 60 3.21 6.04 29.46
N THR A 61 4.00 4.97 29.41
CA THR A 61 3.67 3.71 30.05
C THR A 61 3.62 3.86 31.58
N ALA A 62 4.63 4.49 32.19
CA ALA A 62 4.67 4.77 33.63
C ALA A 62 3.45 5.59 34.08
N ARG A 63 3.08 6.66 33.37
CA ARG A 63 1.89 7.46 33.69
C ARG A 63 0.59 6.66 33.59
N MET A 64 0.46 5.78 32.60
CA MET A 64 -0.75 4.98 32.41
C MET A 64 -1.05 4.05 33.58
N VAL A 65 -0.01 3.54 34.25
CA VAL A 65 -0.13 2.65 35.41
C VAL A 65 0.04 3.38 36.75
N GLY A 66 0.14 4.71 36.73
CA GLY A 66 0.25 5.55 37.94
C GLY A 66 1.65 5.62 38.56
N PHE A 67 2.70 5.23 37.84
CA PHE A 67 4.09 5.38 38.28
C PHE A 67 4.69 6.72 37.82
N LYS A 68 5.55 7.30 38.67
CA LYS A 68 6.44 8.42 38.32
C LYS A 68 7.80 7.88 37.89
N LEU A 69 8.51 8.60 37.03
CA LEU A 69 9.89 8.23 36.73
C LEU A 69 10.82 8.64 37.87
N PRO A 70 11.98 7.98 38.03
CA PRO A 70 12.96 8.31 39.07
C PRO A 70 13.48 9.75 39.04
N HIS A 71 13.23 10.50 37.96
CA HIS A 71 13.69 11.86 37.75
C HIS A 71 12.57 12.90 37.85
N ASP A 72 11.32 12.49 38.07
CA ASP A 72 10.20 13.42 38.27
C ASP A 72 10.28 14.07 39.67
N PRO A 73 9.96 15.37 39.80
CA PRO A 73 9.89 16.03 41.11
C PRO A 73 8.83 15.36 41.99
N LYS A 74 9.16 15.24 43.29
CA LYS A 74 8.31 14.58 44.29
C LYS A 74 6.96 15.26 44.42
#